data_AF-A0A381UXB8-F1
#
_entry.id   AF-A0A381UXB8-F1
#
_cell.length_a   1.000
_cell.length_b   1.000
_cell.length_c   1.000
_cell.angle_alpha   90.00
_cell.angle_beta   90.00
_cell.angle_gamma   90.00
#
_symmetry.space_group_name_H-M   'P 1'
#
loop_
_entity.id
_entity.type
_entity.pdbx_description
1 polymer ?
#
loop_
_entity_poly.entity_id
_entity_poly.type
_entity_poly.pdbx_seq_one_letter_code
_entity_poly.pdbx_strand_id
1 'polypeptide(L)' 'MKNTGFIDEQSQGVFIISTTPFSKDGSIDLDSVDSLVEFYIEKRVSGMTILGMMGEANKLSANESENFVKHVIKR' A
#
# COMPACT_ATOMS: atom_id res chain seq x y z
N MET A 1 -15.35 18.85 -15.22
CA MET A 1 -14.19 19.26 -14.40
C MET A 1 -13.00 18.40 -14.83
N LYS A 2 -11.82 18.98 -15.01
CA LYS A 2 -10.64 18.24 -15.49
C LYS A 2 -10.23 17.23 -14.42
N ASN A 3 -10.11 15.96 -14.84
CA ASN A 3 -9.69 14.80 -14.05
C ASN A 3 -8.41 15.13 -13.26
N THR A 4 -8.52 15.27 -11.94
CA THR A 4 -7.42 15.69 -11.06
C THR A 4 -6.45 14.54 -10.72
N GLY A 5 -6.70 13.32 -11.22
CA GLY A 5 -5.91 12.14 -10.90
C GLY A 5 -6.12 11.60 -9.48
N PHE A 6 -6.97 12.26 -8.68
CA PHE A 6 -7.36 11.80 -7.35
C PHE A 6 -8.63 10.95 -7.41
N ILE A 7 -8.80 10.08 -6.42
CA ILE A 7 -10.00 9.26 -6.25
C ILE A 7 -11.20 10.12 -5.82
N ASP A 8 -12.36 9.82 -6.40
CA ASP A 8 -13.64 10.49 -6.14
C ASP A 8 -14.82 9.50 -6.28
N GLU A 9 -16.06 9.96 -6.16
CA GLU A 9 -17.24 9.10 -6.25
C GLU A 9 -17.52 8.56 -7.66
N GLN A 10 -16.89 9.13 -8.69
CA GLN A 10 -16.99 8.66 -10.07
C GLN A 10 -15.94 7.59 -10.38
N SER A 11 -14.94 7.40 -9.51
CA SER A 11 -13.87 6.43 -9.70
C SER A 11 -14.39 5.00 -9.75
N GLN A 12 -13.97 4.24 -10.77
CA GLN A 12 -14.40 2.86 -11.02
C GLN A 12 -13.20 1.91 -11.01
N GLY A 13 -13.43 0.66 -10.62
CA GLY A 13 -12.43 -0.40 -10.65
C GLY A 13 -12.17 -1.04 -9.28
N VAL A 14 -11.03 -1.70 -9.13
CA VAL A 14 -10.67 -2.44 -7.91
C VAL A 14 -9.59 -1.66 -7.16
N PHE A 15 -9.94 -1.10 -6.01
CA PHE A 15 -9.02 -0.42 -5.11
C PHE A 15 -8.78 -1.30 -3.89
N ILE A 16 -7.64 -1.98 -3.85
CA ILE A 16 -7.34 -2.96 -2.79
C ILE A 16 -6.93 -2.27 -1.50
N ILE A 17 -7.16 -2.95 -0.37
CA ILE A 17 -6.56 -2.57 0.92
C ILE A 17 -5.40 -3.52 1.16
N SER A 18 -4.17 -3.01 1.12
CA SER A 18 -2.96 -3.81 1.33
C SER A 18 -2.65 -3.93 2.80
N THR A 19 -2.14 -5.10 3.19
CA THR A 19 -1.51 -5.32 4.49
C THR A 19 -0.07 -4.80 4.49
N THR A 20 0.52 -4.65 5.68
CA THR A 20 1.96 -4.39 5.88
C THR A 20 2.61 -5.68 6.37
N PRO A 21 3.38 -6.40 5.53
CA PRO A 21 4.13 -7.59 5.96
C PRO A 21 5.16 -7.26 7.05
N PHE A 22 5.19 -8.10 8.08
CA PHE A 22 6.16 -8.01 9.17
C PHE A 22 6.92 -9.32 9.33
N SER A 23 8.21 -9.19 9.61
CA SER A 23 9.09 -10.27 10.04
C SER A 23 8.74 -10.75 11.45
N LYS A 24 9.24 -11.93 11.83
CA LYS A 24 9.02 -12.50 13.18
C LYS A 24 9.55 -11.62 14.31
N ASP A 25 10.54 -10.78 14.04
CA ASP A 25 11.11 -9.82 14.99
C ASP A 25 10.31 -8.50 15.06
N GLY A 26 9.24 -8.38 14.29
CA GLY A 26 8.37 -7.20 14.25
C GLY A 26 8.86 -6.11 13.30
N SER A 27 10.00 -6.27 12.62
CA SER A 27 10.43 -5.35 11.57
C SER A 27 9.56 -5.50 10.32
N ILE A 28 9.47 -4.45 9.49
CA ILE A 28 8.79 -4.54 8.19
C ILE A 28 9.58 -5.48 7.27
N ASP A 29 8.89 -6.47 6.69
CA ASP A 29 9.46 -7.37 5.69
C ASP A 29 9.31 -6.77 4.28
N LEU A 30 10.35 -6.05 3.84
CA LEU A 30 10.34 -5.33 2.56
C LEU A 30 10.34 -6.26 1.33
N ASP A 31 10.91 -7.47 1.44
CA ASP A 31 10.91 -8.43 0.33
C ASP A 31 9.50 -9.01 0.12
N SER A 32 8.79 -9.27 1.23
CA SER A 32 7.37 -9.64 1.17
C SER A 32 6.48 -8.49 0.71
N VAL A 33 6.80 -7.23 1.06
CA VAL A 33 6.11 -6.05 0.50
C VAL A 33 6.23 -6.02 -1.01
N ASP A 34 7.43 -6.19 -1.54
CA ASP A 34 7.67 -6.16 -2.98
C ASP A 34 6.89 -7.26 -3.69
N SER A 35 6.94 -8.48 -3.16
CA SER A 35 6.19 -9.61 -3.71
C SER A 35 4.67 -9.37 -3.69
N LEU A 36 4.17 -8.72 -2.64
CA LEU A 36 2.75 -8.39 -2.49
C LEU A 36 2.32 -7.29 -3.49
N VAL A 37 3.15 -6.27 -3.68
CA VAL A 37 2.91 -5.21 -4.67
C VAL A 37 2.89 -5.79 -6.08
N GLU A 38 3.88 -6.62 -6.44
CA GLU A 38 3.90 -7.28 -7.75
C GLU A 38 2.66 -8.14 -7.97
N PHE A 39 2.22 -8.90 -6.96
CA PHE A 39 0.98 -9.66 -7.04
C PHE A 39 -0.23 -8.76 -7.38
N TYR A 40 -0.37 -7.60 -6.73
CA TYR A 40 -1.48 -6.69 -7.02
C TYR A 40 -1.39 -6.07 -8.43
N ILE A 41 -0.18 -5.71 -8.87
CA ILE A 41 0.06 -5.21 -10.23
C ILE A 41 -0.31 -6.28 -11.27
N GLU A 42 0.11 -7.54 -11.05
CA GLU A 42 -0.24 -8.67 -11.90
C GLU A 42 -1.76 -8.90 -11.99
N LYS A 43 -2.50 -8.66 -10.89
CA LYS A 43 -3.97 -8.72 -10.86
C LYS A 43 -4.65 -7.50 -11.47
N ARG A 44 -3.90 -6.49 -11.93
CA ARG A 44 -4.41 -5.28 -12.58
C ARG A 44 -5.41 -4.51 -11.72
N VAL A 45 -5.09 -4.36 -10.43
CA VAL A 45 -5.87 -3.49 -9.54
C VAL A 45 -5.83 -2.06 -10.07
N SER A 46 -6.92 -1.32 -9.87
CA SER A 46 -7.04 0.08 -10.30
C SER A 46 -6.33 1.04 -9.34
N GLY A 47 -6.12 0.62 -8.10
CA GLY A 47 -5.32 1.35 -7.13
C GLY A 47 -5.09 0.55 -5.85
N MET A 48 -4.20 1.05 -5.00
CA MET A 48 -3.86 0.44 -3.71
C MET A 48 -4.05 1.45 -2.58
N THR A 49 -4.75 1.03 -1.54
CA THR A 49 -4.80 1.73 -0.25
C THR A 49 -3.78 1.08 0.67
N ILE A 50 -2.72 1.81 1.00
CA ILE A 50 -1.66 1.40 1.92
C ILE A 50 -1.79 2.14 3.24
N LEU A 51 -1.25 1.56 4.32
CA LEU A 51 -1.31 2.15 5.68
C LEU A 51 -2.73 2.54 6.13
N GLY A 52 -3.72 1.69 5.81
CA GLY A 52 -5.05 1.76 6.43
C GLY A 52 -5.09 1.04 7.79
N MET A 53 -6.28 0.96 8.40
CA MET A 53 -6.50 0.16 9.61
C MET A 53 -6.11 -1.31 9.40
N MET A 54 -6.50 -1.91 8.28
CA MET A 54 -6.10 -3.29 7.92
C MET A 54 -4.65 -3.39 7.42
N GLY A 55 -4.04 -2.24 7.08
CA GLY A 55 -2.60 -2.13 6.83
C GLY A 55 -1.78 -1.95 8.11
N GLU A 56 -2.41 -2.04 9.29
CA GLU A 56 -1.76 -1.95 10.59
C GLU A 56 -0.97 -0.65 10.81
N ALA A 57 -1.40 0.45 10.20
CA ALA A 57 -0.68 1.73 10.26
C ALA A 57 -0.46 2.22 11.70
N ASN A 58 -1.38 1.92 12.62
CA ASN A 58 -1.28 2.29 14.02
C ASN A 58 -0.17 1.53 14.79
N LYS A 59 0.46 0.52 14.19
CA LYS A 59 1.60 -0.21 14.76
C LYS A 59 2.95 0.35 14.33
N LEU A 60 2.97 1.21 13.31
CA LEU A 60 4.19 1.82 12.81
C LEU A 60 4.47 3.14 13.51
N SER A 61 5.75 3.41 13.77
CA SER A 61 6.21 4.76 14.04
C SER A 61 6.03 5.65 12.80
N ALA A 62 6.12 6.96 12.99
CA ALA A 62 6.06 7.92 11.88
C ALA A 62 7.18 7.68 10.85
N ASN A 63 8.38 7.34 11.32
CA ASN A 63 9.52 7.06 10.45
C ASN A 63 9.35 5.75 9.66
N GLU A 64 8.84 4.69 10.30
CA GLU A 64 8.52 3.43 9.60
C GLU A 64 7.43 3.65 8.54
N SER A 65 6.39 4.42 8.88
CA SER A 65 5.32 4.77 7.95
C SER A 65 5.84 5.51 6.73
N GLU A 66 6.68 6.53 6.93
CA GLU A 66 7.26 7.30 5.83
C GLU A 66 8.17 6.44 4.94
N ASN A 67 9.02 5.61 5.55
CA ASN A 67 9.91 4.73 4.82
C ASN A 67 9.13 3.66 4.03
N PHE A 68 8.08 3.09 4.62
CA PHE A 68 7.20 2.15 3.96
C PHE A 68 6.51 2.76 2.73
N VAL A 69 5.93 3.96 2.87
CA VAL A 69 5.29 4.67 1.74
C VAL A 69 6.31 4.94 0.63
N LYS A 70 7.50 5.44 0.98
CA LYS A 70 8.58 5.68 0.00
C LYS A 70 9.02 4.40 -0.70
N HIS A 71 9.04 3.27 0.00
CA HIS A 71 9.40 1.97 -0.55
C HIS A 71 8.35 1.51 -1.56
N VAL A 72 7.07 1.51 -1.18
CA VAL A 72 5.97 1.07 -2.06
C VAL A 72 5.86 1.95 -3.31
N ILE A 73 6.01 3.28 -3.19
CA ILE A 73 5.91 4.19 -4.34
C ILE A 73 7.03 3.99 -5.37
N LYS A 74 8.18 3.41 -4.98
CA LYS A 74 9.30 3.16 -5.89
C LYS A 74 9.12 1.90 -6.74
N ARG A 75 8.15 1.04 -6.41
CA ARG A 75 7.78 -0.15 -7.18
C ARG A 75 6.86 0.25 -8.33
#